data_AF-A0A4R8V0M7-F1
#
_entry.id   AF-A0A4R8V0M7-F1
#
_cell.length_a   1.000
_cell.length_b   1.000
_cell.length_c   1.000
_cell.angle_alpha   90.00
_cell.angle_beta   90.00
_cell.angle_gamma   90.00
#
_symmetry.space_group_name_H-M   'P 1'
#
loop_
_entity.id
_entity.type
_entity.pdbx_description
1 polymer ?
#
loop_
_entity_poly.entity_id
_entity_poly.type
_entity_poly.pdbx_seq_one_letter_code
_entity_poly.pdbx_strand_id
1 'polypeptide(L)'
;MNPLEAIGLLLALLAATTVLGLVWRARQGRVARVAGDVITPADVAATAPFGPAATLLQFSTEMCARCPGTRRLLGDVAAERPGVVHVDVDLTHRADLANRYSILQTPTTLILDATGRVRARVGGAPNRAAINSTLDAITQHSHPFITSQRS
;
A
#
# COMPACT_ATOMS: atom_id res chain seq x y z
N MET A 1 -37.60 33.05 -6.91
CA MET A 1 -36.99 31.71 -6.71
C MET A 1 -37.79 31.04 -5.62
N ASN A 2 -38.53 29.98 -5.94
CA ASN A 2 -39.45 29.37 -4.98
C ASN A 2 -38.65 28.64 -3.88
N PRO A 3 -39.07 28.71 -2.60
CA PRO A 3 -38.32 28.09 -1.51
C PRO A 3 -38.15 26.58 -1.70
N LEU A 4 -39.11 25.93 -2.37
CA LEU A 4 -39.04 24.51 -2.74
C LEU A 4 -37.96 24.20 -3.78
N GLU A 5 -37.73 25.08 -4.76
CA GLU A 5 -36.66 24.90 -5.75
C GLU A 5 -35.28 25.06 -5.11
N ALA A 6 -35.13 26.04 -4.20
CA ALA A 6 -33.89 26.23 -3.46
C ALA A 6 -33.55 25.02 -2.60
N ILE A 7 -34.54 24.44 -1.89
CA ILE A 7 -34.37 23.22 -1.10
C ILE A 7 -34.00 22.03 -2.00
N GLY A 8 -34.68 21.89 -3.15
CA GLY A 8 -34.38 20.83 -4.12
C GLY A 8 -32.94 20.90 -4.64
N LEU A 9 -32.47 22.08 -5.02
CA LEU A 9 -31.09 22.29 -5.47
C LEU A 9 -30.06 21.99 -4.38
N LEU A 10 -30.33 22.42 -3.14
CA LEU A 10 -29.46 22.13 -2.00
C LEU A 10 -29.35 20.62 -1.74
N LEU A 11 -30.48 19.90 -1.73
CA LEU A 11 -30.48 18.45 -1.52
C LEU A 11 -29.79 17.71 -2.66
N ALA A 12 -30.03 18.11 -3.91
CA ALA A 12 -29.37 17.52 -5.07
C ALA A 12 -27.84 17.70 -5.01
N LEU A 13 -27.38 18.92 -4.67
CA LEU A 13 -25.95 19.20 -4.52
C LEU A 13 -25.33 18.41 -3.37
N LEU A 14 -26.02 18.31 -2.24
CA LEU A 14 -25.54 17.56 -1.07
C LEU A 14 -25.44 16.06 -1.38
N ALA A 15 -26.43 15.51 -2.08
CA ALA A 15 -26.41 14.12 -2.52
C ALA A 15 -25.28 13.87 -3.53
N ALA A 16 -25.12 14.75 -4.53
CA ALA A 16 -24.08 14.63 -5.55
C ALA A 16 -22.67 14.67 -4.92
N THR A 17 -22.40 15.64 -4.04
CA THR A 17 -21.10 15.76 -3.35
C THR A 17 -20.82 14.59 -2.42
N THR A 18 -21.84 14.09 -1.69
CA THR A 18 -21.70 12.90 -0.83
C THR A 18 -21.36 11.65 -1.65
N VAL A 19 -22.09 11.41 -2.74
CA VAL A 19 -21.82 10.28 -3.64
C VAL A 19 -20.42 10.39 -4.24
N LEU A 20 -20.03 11.58 -4.71
CA LEU A 20 -18.70 11.81 -5.28
C LEU A 20 -17.60 11.55 -4.23
N GLY A 21 -17.79 12.01 -3.00
CA GLY A 21 -16.86 11.78 -1.89
C GLY A 21 -16.74 10.31 -1.51
N LEU A 22 -17.85 9.57 -1.46
CA LEU A 22 -17.86 8.13 -1.19
C LEU A 22 -17.19 7.33 -2.31
N VAL A 23 -17.46 7.66 -3.57
CA VAL A 23 -16.82 7.04 -4.73
C VAL A 23 -15.31 7.30 -4.72
N TRP A 24 -14.88 8.52 -4.38
CA TRP A 24 -13.47 8.86 -4.33
C TRP A 24 -12.76 8.16 -3.16
N ARG A 25 -13.41 8.09 -1.99
CA ARG A 25 -12.93 7.35 -0.83
C ARG A 25 -12.83 5.84 -1.11
N ALA A 26 -13.79 5.26 -1.81
CA ALA A 26 -13.77 3.84 -2.20
C ALA A 26 -12.68 3.53 -3.23
N ARG A 27 -12.23 4.53 -3.99
CA ARG A 27 -11.10 4.42 -4.93
C ARG A 27 -9.74 4.59 -4.26
N GLN A 28 -9.67 5.24 -3.10
CA GLN A 28 -8.44 5.39 -2.31
C GLN A 28 -8.14 4.09 -1.55
N GLY A 29 -6.89 3.60 -1.60
CA GLY A 29 -6.47 2.37 -0.92
C GLY A 29 -6.72 1.06 -1.69
N ARG A 30 -7.15 1.11 -2.96
CA ARG A 30 -7.26 -0.11 -3.78
C ARG A 30 -5.88 -0.70 -4.07
N VAL A 31 -5.73 -1.99 -3.76
CA VAL A 31 -4.59 -2.81 -4.16
C VAL A 31 -4.64 -3.00 -5.68
N ALA A 32 -3.78 -2.30 -6.41
CA ALA A 32 -3.54 -2.59 -7.82
C ALA A 32 -2.47 -3.70 -7.90
N ARG A 33 -2.79 -4.82 -8.56
CA ARG A 33 -1.75 -5.79 -8.93
C ARG A 33 -0.91 -5.16 -10.04
N VAL A 34 0.35 -4.92 -9.75
CA VAL A 34 1.35 -4.53 -10.76
C VAL A 34 2.27 -5.72 -10.88
N ALA A 35 2.45 -6.23 -12.09
CA ALA A 35 3.39 -7.31 -12.36
C ALA A 35 4.71 -6.70 -12.85
N GLY A 36 5.84 -7.11 -12.27
CA GLY A 36 7.09 -7.16 -13.02
C GLY A 36 8.35 -6.74 -12.28
N ASP A 37 8.32 -5.67 -11.50
CA ASP A 37 9.55 -5.09 -10.99
C ASP A 37 10.09 -5.87 -9.78
N VAL A 38 11.34 -6.33 -9.89
CA VAL A 38 12.13 -6.85 -8.77
C VAL A 38 12.82 -5.65 -8.13
N ILE A 39 12.57 -5.44 -6.84
CA ILE A 39 13.21 -4.40 -6.06
C ILE A 39 14.18 -5.07 -5.10
N THR A 40 15.40 -4.56 -5.03
CA THR A 40 16.38 -4.95 -4.02
C THR A 40 16.50 -3.87 -2.93
N PRO A 41 16.98 -4.21 -1.73
CA PRO A 41 17.26 -3.21 -0.69
C PRO A 41 18.19 -2.08 -1.19
N ALA A 42 19.15 -2.41 -2.07
CA ALA A 42 20.08 -1.45 -2.63
C ALA A 42 19.38 -0.42 -3.55
N ASP A 43 18.38 -0.84 -4.33
CA ASP A 43 17.67 0.03 -5.27
C ASP A 43 16.90 1.17 -4.59
N VAL A 44 16.54 0.97 -3.31
CA VAL A 44 15.83 1.96 -2.49
C VAL A 44 16.70 2.53 -1.38
N ALA A 45 17.99 2.16 -1.34
CA ALA A 45 18.92 2.48 -0.25
C ALA A 45 18.34 2.16 1.14
N ALA A 46 17.62 1.02 1.26
CA ALA A 46 17.05 0.59 2.52
C ALA A 46 18.16 0.14 3.47
N THR A 47 18.11 0.63 4.71
CA THR A 47 19.05 0.25 5.77
C THR A 47 18.79 -1.16 6.33
N ALA A 48 17.57 -1.67 6.14
CA ALA A 48 17.14 -2.98 6.62
C ALA A 48 17.03 -3.99 5.47
N PRO A 49 17.36 -5.27 5.70
CA PRO A 49 17.11 -6.32 4.74
C PRO A 49 15.61 -6.53 4.53
N PHE A 50 15.26 -7.04 3.36
CA PHE A 50 13.88 -7.44 3.06
C PHE A 50 13.51 -8.72 3.81
N GLY A 51 12.22 -8.87 4.10
CA GLY A 51 11.69 -10.00 4.83
C GLY A 51 11.76 -11.30 4.01
N PRO A 52 12.12 -12.44 4.62
CA PRO A 52 12.25 -13.72 3.92
C PRO A 52 10.93 -14.29 3.41
N ALA A 53 9.78 -13.82 3.90
CA ALA A 53 8.47 -14.21 3.41
C ALA A 53 7.84 -13.14 2.51
N ALA A 54 7.83 -11.89 2.97
CA ALA A 54 7.33 -10.75 2.23
C ALA A 54 7.88 -9.44 2.82
N THR A 55 7.82 -8.35 2.04
CA THR A 55 8.19 -7.01 2.51
C THR A 55 7.07 -6.01 2.23
N LEU A 56 6.71 -5.24 3.26
CA LEU A 56 5.82 -4.09 3.15
C LEU A 56 6.69 -2.84 2.99
N LEU A 57 6.91 -2.41 1.75
CA LEU A 57 7.75 -1.27 1.42
C LEU A 57 6.88 -0.01 1.32
N GLN A 58 6.95 0.86 2.33
CA GLN A 58 6.25 2.15 2.36
C GLN A 58 7.15 3.25 1.81
N PHE A 59 6.61 4.06 0.92
CA PHE A 59 7.17 5.36 0.54
C PHE A 59 6.45 6.48 1.30
N SER A 60 7.23 7.34 1.96
CA SER A 60 6.74 8.45 2.77
C SER A 60 7.46 9.77 2.45
N THR A 61 7.04 10.84 3.10
CA THR A 61 7.73 12.14 3.12
C THR A 61 7.60 12.77 4.51
N GLU A 62 8.50 13.68 4.88
CA GLU A 62 8.52 14.36 6.19
C GLU A 62 7.20 15.09 6.49
N MET A 63 6.62 15.75 5.48
CA MET A 63 5.40 16.55 5.62
C MET A 63 4.10 15.73 5.45
N CYS A 64 4.20 14.41 5.29
CA CYS A 64 3.05 13.55 5.07
C CYS A 64 2.29 13.28 6.38
N ALA A 65 1.19 14.00 6.60
CA ALA A 65 0.36 13.87 7.80
C ALA A 65 -0.17 12.44 8.07
N ARG A 66 -0.40 11.64 7.02
CA ARG A 66 -0.95 10.27 7.14
C ARG A 66 0.13 9.18 7.28
N CYS A 67 1.38 9.50 6.99
CA CYS A 67 2.47 8.53 6.96
C CYS A 67 2.77 7.91 8.33
N PRO A 68 2.75 8.64 9.47
CA PRO A 68 2.97 8.04 10.79
C PRO A 68 1.93 6.99 11.17
N GLY A 69 0.65 7.22 10.84
CA GLY A 69 -0.42 6.25 11.09
C GLY A 69 -0.27 4.99 10.23
N THR A 70 0.13 5.17 8.97
CA THR A 70 0.40 4.05 8.05
C THR A 70 1.60 3.22 8.50
N ARG A 71 2.68 3.88 8.96
CA ARG A 71 3.88 3.23 9.50
C ARG A 71 3.54 2.31 10.68
N ARG A 72 2.71 2.79 11.62
CA ARG A 72 2.24 1.98 12.77
C ARG A 72 1.46 0.76 12.29
N LEU A 73 0.45 0.97 11.43
CA LEU A 73 -0.38 -0.12 10.93
C LEU A 73 0.43 -1.20 10.20
N LEU A 74 1.37 -0.81 9.34
CA LEU A 74 2.21 -1.76 8.60
C LEU A 74 3.22 -2.46 9.52
N GLY A 75 3.78 -1.75 10.50
CA GLY A 75 4.64 -2.32 11.53
C GLY A 75 3.91 -3.38 12.36
N ASP A 76 2.68 -3.10 12.80
CA ASP A 76 1.84 -4.06 13.53
C ASP A 76 1.56 -5.32 12.69
N VAL A 77 1.17 -5.14 11.41
CA VAL A 77 0.91 -6.28 10.51
C VAL A 77 2.18 -7.11 10.28
N ALA A 78 3.34 -6.48 10.16
CA ALA A 78 4.62 -7.19 10.01
C ALA A 78 4.97 -7.95 11.30
N ALA A 79 4.75 -7.35 12.47
CA ALA A 79 5.00 -8.00 13.77
C ALA A 79 4.11 -9.22 14.02
N GLU A 80 2.87 -9.20 13.51
CA GLU A 80 1.92 -10.33 13.58
C GLU A 80 2.29 -11.49 12.64
N ARG A 81 3.21 -11.30 11.68
CA ARG A 81 3.50 -12.29 10.62
C ARG A 81 4.99 -12.67 10.56
N PRO A 82 5.34 -13.92 10.88
CA PRO A 82 6.72 -14.40 10.77
C PRO A 82 7.31 -14.20 9.37
N GLY A 83 8.50 -13.61 9.30
CA GLY A 83 9.23 -13.39 8.06
C GLY A 83 8.72 -12.21 7.20
N VAL A 84 7.73 -11.45 7.67
CA VAL A 84 7.29 -10.21 7.03
C VAL A 84 8.02 -9.03 7.68
N VAL A 85 8.58 -8.14 6.86
CA VAL A 85 9.29 -6.94 7.34
C VAL A 85 8.63 -5.69 6.77
N HIS A 86 8.49 -4.66 7.60
CA HIS A 86 8.11 -3.31 7.15
C HIS A 86 9.37 -2.47 6.93
N VAL A 87 9.46 -1.85 5.75
CA VAL A 87 10.54 -0.94 5.38
C VAL A 87 9.92 0.38 4.97
N ASP A 88 10.39 1.48 5.54
CA ASP A 88 9.95 2.84 5.19
C ASP A 88 11.09 3.57 4.47
N VAL A 89 10.76 4.15 3.32
CA VAL A 89 11.67 4.90 2.46
C VAL A 89 11.16 6.32 2.36
N ASP A 90 11.92 7.24 2.92
CA ASP A 90 11.63 8.68 2.85
C ASP A 90 12.02 9.23 1.48
N LEU A 91 11.02 9.79 0.78
CA LEU A 91 11.18 10.40 -0.54
C LEU A 91 11.44 11.90 -0.50
N THR A 92 11.49 12.54 0.67
CA THR A 92 11.56 14.01 0.82
C THR A 92 12.67 14.64 -0.01
N HIS A 93 13.83 13.99 -0.07
CA HIS A 93 14.99 14.44 -0.84
C HIS A 93 15.39 13.44 -1.95
N ARG A 94 14.46 12.59 -2.39
CA ARG A 94 14.71 11.45 -3.30
C ARG A 94 13.70 11.39 -4.46
N ALA A 95 13.65 12.48 -5.25
CA ALA A 95 12.78 12.56 -6.42
C ALA A 95 13.11 11.49 -7.50
N ASP A 96 14.35 11.02 -7.54
CA ASP A 96 14.80 9.91 -8.38
C ASP A 96 14.01 8.63 -8.11
N LEU A 97 13.82 8.27 -6.85
CA LEU A 97 13.05 7.09 -6.44
C LEU A 97 11.56 7.30 -6.67
N ALA A 98 11.04 8.49 -6.38
CA ALA A 98 9.65 8.84 -6.62
C ALA A 98 9.27 8.64 -8.09
N ASN A 99 10.12 9.12 -9.01
CA ASN A 99 9.91 8.95 -10.45
C ASN A 99 10.09 7.50 -10.89
N ARG A 100 11.17 6.84 -10.47
CA ARG A 100 11.48 5.44 -10.83
C ARG A 100 10.32 4.51 -10.52
N TYR A 101 9.74 4.62 -9.34
CA TYR A 101 8.62 3.76 -8.92
C TYR A 101 7.24 4.36 -9.21
N SER A 102 7.17 5.51 -9.90
CA SER A 102 5.93 6.23 -10.23
C SER A 102 5.05 6.46 -9.00
N ILE A 103 5.65 7.01 -7.94
CA ILE A 103 4.99 7.35 -6.68
C ILE A 103 4.32 8.72 -6.84
N LEU A 104 3.02 8.69 -7.16
CA LEU A 104 2.22 9.90 -7.41
C LEU A 104 1.69 10.55 -6.12
N GLN A 105 1.68 9.82 -5.01
CA GLN A 105 1.15 10.28 -3.72
C GLN A 105 1.80 9.53 -2.56
N THR A 106 1.87 10.17 -1.40
CA THR A 106 2.28 9.52 -0.15
C THR A 106 1.11 9.47 0.86
N PRO A 107 1.02 8.42 1.69
CA PRO A 107 1.84 7.21 1.65
C PRO A 107 1.48 6.32 0.45
N THR A 108 2.47 5.60 -0.09
CA THR A 108 2.25 4.50 -1.04
C THR A 108 3.00 3.28 -0.55
N THR A 109 2.34 2.11 -0.52
CA THR A 109 2.95 0.85 -0.08
C THR A 109 3.05 -0.12 -1.25
N LEU A 110 4.24 -0.66 -1.49
CA LEU A 110 4.46 -1.83 -2.34
C LEU A 110 4.54 -3.07 -1.45
N ILE A 111 3.86 -4.14 -1.87
CA ILE A 111 3.94 -5.44 -1.22
C ILE A 111 4.83 -6.33 -2.09
N LEU A 112 5.98 -6.70 -1.54
CA LEU A 112 6.99 -7.52 -2.21
C LEU A 112 6.92 -8.95 -1.70
N ASP A 113 7.16 -9.93 -2.58
CA ASP A 113 7.41 -11.31 -2.16
C ASP A 113 8.84 -11.52 -1.63
N ALA A 114 9.15 -12.74 -1.21
CA ALA A 114 10.47 -13.14 -0.72
C ALA A 114 11.62 -12.87 -1.71
N THR A 115 11.33 -12.74 -3.01
CA THR A 115 12.32 -12.45 -4.06
C THR A 115 12.46 -10.96 -4.34
N GLY A 116 11.71 -10.10 -3.65
CA GLY A 116 11.67 -8.67 -3.90
C GLY A 116 10.77 -8.27 -5.06
N ARG A 117 10.00 -9.19 -5.67
CA ARG A 117 9.06 -8.83 -6.75
C ARG A 117 7.86 -8.11 -6.19
N VAL A 118 7.49 -7.00 -6.83
CA VAL A 118 6.24 -6.30 -6.55
C VAL A 118 5.06 -7.20 -6.94
N ARG A 119 4.21 -7.50 -5.96
CA ARG A 119 2.97 -8.28 -6.14
C ARG A 119 1.74 -7.38 -6.11
N ALA A 120 1.85 -6.26 -5.42
CA ALA A 120 0.76 -5.32 -5.19
C ALA A 120 1.27 -3.92 -4.87
N ARG A 121 0.46 -2.93 -5.23
CA ARG A 121 0.65 -1.52 -4.90
C ARG A 121 -0.61 -0.98 -4.24
N VAL A 122 -0.44 -0.24 -3.15
CA VAL A 122 -1.52 0.40 -2.39
C VAL A 122 -1.21 1.89 -2.28
N GLY A 123 -2.03 2.72 -2.92
CA GLY A 123 -1.93 4.18 -2.80
C GLY A 123 -2.82 4.72 -1.68
N GLY A 124 -2.29 5.64 -0.86
CA GLY A 124 -3.01 6.27 0.24
C GLY A 124 -3.03 5.42 1.51
N ALA A 125 -3.99 5.69 2.40
CA ALA A 125 -4.11 4.97 3.68
C ALA A 125 -4.50 3.51 3.42
N PRO A 126 -3.66 2.54 3.81
CA PRO A 126 -3.93 1.14 3.51
C PRO A 126 -5.06 0.56 4.36
N ASN A 127 -5.84 -0.34 3.75
CA ASN A 127 -6.81 -1.16 4.47
C ASN A 127 -6.11 -2.44 4.97
N ARG A 128 -6.11 -2.67 6.29
CA ARG A 128 -5.50 -3.85 6.93
C ARG A 128 -6.01 -5.17 6.35
N ALA A 129 -7.30 -5.30 6.08
CA ALA A 129 -7.88 -6.51 5.52
C ALA A 129 -7.33 -6.80 4.10
N ALA A 130 -7.12 -5.74 3.30
CA ALA A 130 -6.58 -5.87 1.95
C ALA A 130 -5.07 -6.22 1.96
N ILE A 131 -4.31 -5.71 2.93
CA ILE A 131 -2.91 -6.10 3.12
C ILE A 131 -2.83 -7.58 3.50
N ASN A 132 -3.61 -7.99 4.51
CA ASN A 132 -3.60 -9.36 5.00
C ASN A 132 -3.96 -10.35 3.89
N SER A 133 -5.04 -10.10 3.14
CA SER A 133 -5.44 -10.97 2.03
C SER A 133 -4.39 -11.06 0.92
N THR A 134 -3.67 -9.96 0.67
CA THR A 134 -2.58 -9.94 -0.31
C THR A 134 -1.36 -10.70 0.20
N LEU A 135 -1.00 -10.53 1.47
CA LEU A 135 0.07 -11.30 2.10
C LEU A 135 -0.26 -12.79 2.06
N ASP A 136 -1.46 -13.19 2.49
CA ASP A 136 -1.90 -14.58 2.48
C ASP A 136 -1.79 -15.20 1.07
N ALA A 137 -2.19 -14.45 0.03
CA ALA A 137 -2.02 -14.89 -1.34
C ALA A 137 -0.54 -15.06 -1.72
N ILE A 138 0.38 -14.21 -1.27
CA ILE A 138 1.80 -14.30 -1.62
C ILE A 138 2.47 -15.45 -0.85
N THR A 139 2.28 -15.55 0.46
CA THR A 139 2.93 -16.58 1.29
C THR A 139 2.44 -18.00 0.99
N GLN A 140 1.17 -18.16 0.57
CA GLN A 140 0.65 -19.45 0.10
C GLN A 140 1.33 -19.90 -1.20
N HIS A 141 1.62 -18.98 -2.12
CA HIS A 141 2.33 -19.30 -3.37
C HIS A 141 3.84 -19.49 -3.20
N SER A 142 4.42 -19.04 -2.08
CA SER A 142 5.81 -19.32 -1.70
C SER A 142 6.02 -20.74 -1.14
N HIS A 143 4.94 -21.47 -0.84
CA HIS A 143 4.94 -22.85 -0.31
C HIS A 143 4.54 -23.96 -1.33
N PRO A 144 5.10 -24.10 -2.55
CA PRO A 144 4.87 -25.30 -3.35
C PRO A 144 5.96 -26.39 -3.25
N PHE A 145 7.09 -26.21 -2.54
CA PHE A 145 8.21 -27.16 -2.73
C PHE A 145 9.19 -27.37 -1.55
N ILE A 146 8.72 -27.54 -0.32
CA ILE A 146 9.59 -28.08 0.76
C ILE A 146 8.83 -29.12 1.58
N THR A 147 8.41 -30.23 0.99
CA THR A 147 8.23 -31.52 1.70
C THR A 147 8.04 -32.66 0.68
N SER A 148 9.11 -33.18 0.05
CA SER A 148 9.17 -34.58 -0.42
C SER A 148 10.57 -34.95 -0.90
N GLN A 149 11.54 -35.02 0.01
CA GLN A 149 12.78 -35.78 -0.23
C GLN A 149 13.32 -36.31 1.09
N ARG A 150 12.52 -37.17 1.73
CA ARG A 150 12.96 -38.16 2.72
C ARG A 150 12.13 -39.42 2.51
N SER A 151 12.68 -40.36 1.74
CA SER A 151 12.62 -41.82 1.95
C SER A 151 13.44 -42.48 0.86
#